data_AF-A0A6V7IY45-F1
#
_entry.id   AF-A0A6V7IY45-F1
#
_cell.length_a   1.000
_cell.length_b   1.000
_cell.length_c   1.000
_cell.angle_alpha   90.00
_cell.angle_beta   90.00
_cell.angle_gamma   90.00
#
_symmetry.space_group_name_H-M   'P 1'
#
loop_
_entity.id
_entity.type
_entity.pdbx_description
1 polymer ?
#
loop_
_entity_poly.entity_id
_entity_poly.type
_entity_poly.pdbx_seq_one_letter_code
_entity_poly.pdbx_strand_id
1 'polypeptide(L)' 'PMGILSILEEESMFPKATDKTFEDKLNNNHLGKSPNFLKPKPPKPGQQAAHFAIGHYAGN' A
#
# COMPACT_ATOMS: atom_id res chain seq x y z
N PRO A 1 -6.28 8.73 -11.88
CA PRO A 1 -5.55 7.63 -12.53
C PRO A 1 -4.12 7.54 -11.98
N MET A 2 -3.92 6.62 -11.03
CA MET A 2 -2.66 6.14 -10.42
C MET A 2 -3.13 5.23 -9.26
N GLY A 3 -3.52 3.99 -9.56
CA GLY A 3 -4.01 3.04 -8.56
C GLY A 3 -2.89 2.13 -8.04
N ILE A 4 -3.22 1.20 -7.14
CA ILE A 4 -2.23 0.28 -6.54
C ILE A 4 -1.43 -0.48 -7.61
N LEU A 5 -2.11 -1.11 -8.57
CA LEU A 5 -1.45 -1.90 -9.62
C LEU A 5 -0.65 -1.03 -10.59
N SER A 6 -1.15 0.15 -10.94
CA SER A 6 -0.41 1.09 -11.79
C SER A 6 0.87 1.59 -11.12
N ILE A 7 0.83 1.86 -9.81
CA ILE A 7 2.01 2.25 -9.03
C ILE A 7 3.01 1.09 -8.95
N LEU A 8 2.52 -0.15 -8.79
CA LEU A 8 3.37 -1.34 -8.80
C LEU A 8 4.08 -1.53 -10.15
N GLU A 9 3.33 -1.45 -11.24
CA GLU A 9 3.87 -1.54 -12.60
C GLU A 9 4.95 -0.48 -12.81
N GLU A 10 4.69 0.76 -12.41
CA GLU A 10 5.65 1.86 -12.51
C GLU A 10 6.90 1.62 -11.65
N GLU A 11 6.77 1.31 -10.37
CA GLU A 11 7.92 1.07 -9.48
C GLU A 11 8.77 -0.12 -9.95
N SER A 12 8.15 -1.15 -10.54
CA SER A 12 8.87 -2.30 -11.08
C SER A 12 9.81 -1.98 -12.25
N MET A 13 9.61 -0.83 -12.91
CA MET A 13 10.48 -0.38 -14.01
C MET A 13 11.75 0.34 -13.52
N PHE A 14 11.82 0.76 -12.25
CA PHE A 14 12.95 1.49 -11.72
C PHE A 14 13.97 0.55 -11.05
N PRO A 15 15.21 0.43 -11.55
CA PRO A 15 16.20 -0.54 -11.04
C PRO A 15 16.60 -0.35 -9.56
N LYS A 16 16.28 0.81 -8.98
CA LYS A 16 16.56 1.16 -7.58
C LYS A 16 15.30 1.22 -6.71
N ALA A 17 14.13 0.90 -7.27
CA ALA A 17 12.92 0.79 -6.47
C ALA A 17 13.09 -0.32 -5.44
N THR A 18 12.39 -0.15 -4.32
CA THR A 18 12.38 -1.08 -3.20
C THR A 18 10.96 -1.20 -2.69
N ASP A 19 10.69 -2.21 -1.85
CA ASP A 19 9.41 -2.34 -1.17
C ASP A 19 9.03 -1.04 -0.43
N LYS A 20 10.04 -0.33 0.12
CA LYS A 20 9.82 0.93 0.83
C LYS A 20 9.43 2.08 -0.11
N THR A 21 10.06 2.20 -1.28
CA THR A 21 9.67 3.26 -2.25
C THR A 21 8.27 3.01 -2.79
N PHE A 22 7.90 1.75 -3.00
CA PHE A 22 6.55 1.36 -3.39
C PHE A 22 5.52 1.71 -2.30
N GLU A 23 5.78 1.32 -1.05
CA GLU A 23 4.94 1.67 0.10
C GLU A 23 4.75 3.19 0.24
N ASP A 24 5.84 3.96 0.15
CA ASP A 24 5.80 5.42 0.29
C ASP A 24 4.95 6.05 -0.82
N LYS A 25 5.08 5.56 -2.06
CA LYS A 25 4.29 6.04 -3.20
C LYS A 25 2.81 5.69 -3.05
N LEU A 26 2.47 4.50 -2.55
CA LEU A 26 1.09 4.14 -2.22
C LEU A 26 0.50 5.08 -1.17
N ASN A 27 1.21 5.29 -0.06
CA ASN A 27 0.76 6.16 1.02
C ASN A 27 0.58 7.61 0.56
N ASN A 28 1.55 8.15 -0.19
CA ASN A 28 1.49 9.52 -0.69
C ASN A 28 0.30 9.76 -1.64
N ASN A 29 -0.08 8.76 -2.43
CA ASN A 29 -1.18 8.87 -3.38
C ASN A 29 -2.55 8.58 -2.77
N HIS A 30 -2.64 7.67 -1.78
CA HIS A 30 -3.93 7.13 -1.34
C HIS A 30 -4.27 7.38 0.12
N LEU A 31 -3.31 7.47 1.03
CA LEU A 31 -3.61 7.59 2.46
C LEU A 31 -4.30 8.92 2.76
N GLY A 32 -5.52 8.86 3.29
CA GLY A 32 -6.36 10.04 3.56
C GLY A 32 -6.98 10.68 2.31
N LYS A 33 -6.70 10.16 1.11
CA LYS A 33 -7.22 10.66 -0.18
C LYS A 33 -8.18 9.68 -0.85
N SER A 34 -7.97 8.39 -0.65
CA SER A 34 -8.81 7.31 -1.16
C SER A 34 -9.51 6.61 0.01
N PRO A 35 -10.85 6.69 0.14
CA PRO A 35 -11.57 6.23 1.34
C PRO A 35 -11.30 4.77 1.74
N ASN A 36 -11.03 3.91 0.75
CA ASN A 36 -10.83 2.49 1.00
C ASN A 36 -9.37 2.13 1.29
N PHE A 37 -8.42 3.06 1.17
CA PHE A 37 -7.01 2.82 1.48
C PHE A 37 -6.71 3.23 2.92
N LEU A 38 -6.35 2.26 3.75
CA LEU A 38 -6.31 2.42 5.20
C LEU A 38 -4.93 2.06 5.75
N LYS A 39 -4.65 2.55 6.96
CA LYS A 39 -3.51 2.05 7.74
C LYS A 39 -3.75 0.58 8.10
N PRO A 40 -2.72 -0.27 8.04
CA PRO A 40 -2.84 -1.67 8.42
C PRO A 40 -3.10 -1.78 9.94
N LYS A 41 -3.79 -2.85 10.35
CA LYS A 41 -3.93 -3.17 11.77
C LYS A 41 -2.57 -3.53 12.37
N PRO A 42 -2.34 -3.26 13.68
CA PRO A 42 -1.12 -3.70 14.34
C PRO A 42 -0.91 -5.22 14.17
N PRO A 43 0.32 -5.68 13.90
CA PRO A 43 0.59 -7.11 13.75
C PRO A 43 0.36 -7.86 15.06
N LYS A 44 -0.06 -9.12 14.96
CA LYS A 44 -0.11 -10.02 16.12
C LYS A 44 1.30 -10.50 16.47
N PRO A 45 1.54 -10.98 17.71
CA PRO A 45 2.83 -11.56 18.09
C PRO A 45 3.28 -12.64 17.09
N GLY A 46 4.52 -12.52 16.61
CA GLY A 46 5.09 -13.44 15.61
C GLY A 46 4.72 -13.14 14.15
N GLN A 47 3.96 -12.08 13.87
CA GLN A 47 3.65 -11.64 12.50
C GLN A 47 4.43 -10.37 12.13
N GLN A 48 4.84 -10.28 10.86
CA GLN A 48 5.39 -9.06 10.30
C GLN A 48 4.28 -8.01 10.13
N ALA A 49 4.62 -6.74 10.30
CA ALA A 49 3.71 -5.65 10.02
C ALA A 49 3.34 -5.62 8.52
N ALA A 50 2.05 -5.45 8.22
CA ALA A 50 1.61 -5.16 6.86
C ALA A 50 1.90 -3.70 6.50
N HIS A 51 1.91 -3.39 5.21
CA HIS A 51 2.27 -2.06 4.69
C HIS A 51 1.06 -1.14 4.47
N PHE A 52 -0.10 -1.71 4.11
CA PHE A 52 -1.38 -1.00 3.94
C PHE A 52 -2.55 -1.96 4.10
N ALA A 53 -3.77 -1.41 4.10
CA ALA A 53 -5.03 -2.16 4.15
C ALA A 53 -6.02 -1.62 3.11
N ILE A 54 -6.92 -2.48 2.63
CA ILE A 54 -8.02 -2.10 1.74
C ILE A 54 -9.35 -2.50 2.35
N GLY A 55 -10.26 -1.53 2.50
CA GLY A 55 -11.65 -1.82 2.82
C GLY A 55 -12.37 -2.43 1.62
N HIS A 56 -12.60 -3.74 1.65
CA HIS A 56 -13.37 -4.47 0.66
C HIS A 56 -14.78 -4.81 1.18
N TYR A 57 -15.66 -5.29 0.29
CA TYR A 57 -17.01 -5.71 0.66
C TYR A 57 -17.05 -6.80 1.75
N ALA A 58 -16.02 -7.65 1.80
CA ALA A 58 -15.87 -8.72 2.79
C ALA A 58 -15.19 -8.25 4.09
N GLY A 59 -14.87 -6.96 4.20
CA GLY A 59 -14.25 -6.37 5.38
C GLY A 59 -12.89 -5.73 5.11
N ASN A 60 -12.22 -5.45 6.23
CA ASN A 60 -10.86 -4.91 6.35
C ASN A 60 -10.10 -5.70 7.41
#